data_AF-A9F342-F1
#
_entry.id   AF-A9F342-F1
#
_cell.length_a   1.000
_cell.length_b   1.000
_cell.length_c   1.000
_cell.angle_alpha   90.00
_cell.angle_beta   90.00
_cell.angle_gamma   90.00
#
_symmetry.space_group_name_H-M   'P 1'
#
loop_
_entity.id
_entity.type
_entity.pdbx_description
1 polymer ?
#
loop_
_entity_poly.entity_id
_entity_poly.type
_entity_poly.pdbx_seq_one_letter_code
_entity_poly.pdbx_strand_id
1 'polypeptide(L)'
;MTTAPLAATATSMSRSVGARRRACDAAAMDATAEVPAELGALAARSLAAGDALDALKVVGPFGGPHALALRGIALAQMGAYPEAKAALGRATRAFAAAGAERARARASAALAEIALAQREIGEAWQGLVEAGDALERAGDLTNAAWARLGAARAALLEGRVAEAERALAAAEGTVTSDAPVFTRAALALVRAEVHARLVRASSARRAAAQAAAWARASGHPLLTAEAERFLRAHDEPVARLVQGGRDEPVRLADIEALVAAPAGRVVVDALRRRVLDGGEVRADLARRPVLFALLEALARAHPAASASDDLARAAFGVRAVNESHRRRLRVEVGRLRAELGGAGVVRALGNAYRWELGAGVEVVVLAPLDPGDAGAIRALLSDGAAWSASAIGAALGKSARTVQRALAELSLARAVEVTGSGPSRRYARPRAALSIASQMLLLGLALPG
;
A
#
# COMPACT_ATOMS: atom_id res chain seq x y z
N MET A 1 22.56 -44.55 -70.72
CA MET A 1 23.97 -44.94 -70.48
C MET A 1 24.54 -43.99 -69.43
N THR A 2 25.19 -44.57 -68.42
CA THR A 2 26.24 -43.99 -67.54
C THR A 2 25.89 -42.75 -66.70
N THR A 3 25.59 -42.84 -65.39
CA THR A 3 26.46 -43.06 -64.19
C THR A 3 27.40 -41.89 -63.80
N ALA A 4 26.93 -41.05 -62.84
CA ALA A 4 27.57 -40.42 -61.64
C ALA A 4 28.97 -39.72 -61.72
N PRO A 5 29.43 -38.89 -60.73
CA PRO A 5 28.84 -38.60 -59.40
C PRO A 5 28.90 -37.13 -58.89
N LEU A 6 28.31 -36.98 -57.69
CA LEU A 6 28.41 -35.90 -56.70
C LEU A 6 29.84 -35.37 -56.44
N ALA A 7 29.98 -34.05 -56.23
CA ALA A 7 30.70 -33.45 -55.09
C ALA A 7 30.58 -31.92 -55.08
N ALA A 8 30.61 -31.35 -53.86
CA ALA A 8 30.81 -29.95 -53.52
C ALA A 8 29.59 -29.01 -53.57
N THR A 9 28.96 -28.82 -52.41
CA THR A 9 28.50 -27.51 -51.87
C THR A 9 27.97 -27.68 -50.45
N ALA A 10 28.79 -28.18 -49.54
CA ALA A 10 28.46 -28.26 -48.10
C ALA A 10 29.57 -27.70 -47.18
N THR A 11 30.48 -26.88 -47.72
CA THR A 11 31.65 -26.38 -46.96
C THR A 11 31.56 -24.90 -46.58
N SER A 12 30.55 -24.16 -47.07
CA SER A 12 30.42 -22.71 -46.82
C SER A 12 29.54 -22.35 -45.61
N MET A 13 28.50 -23.13 -45.30
CA MET A 13 27.62 -22.84 -44.15
C MET A 13 28.11 -23.44 -42.81
N SER A 14 28.97 -24.46 -42.83
CA SER A 14 29.56 -25.04 -41.60
C SER A 14 30.60 -24.11 -40.95
N ARG A 15 31.31 -23.29 -41.74
CA ARG A 15 32.33 -22.37 -41.22
C ARG A 15 31.74 -21.14 -40.54
N SER A 16 30.55 -20.66 -40.94
CA SER A 16 29.92 -19.49 -40.31
C SER A 16 29.20 -19.82 -38.99
N VAL A 17 28.67 -21.04 -38.84
CA VAL A 17 28.10 -21.54 -37.58
C VAL A 17 29.21 -21.95 -36.61
N GLY A 18 30.30 -22.55 -37.12
CA GLY A 18 31.49 -22.88 -36.33
C GLY A 18 32.30 -21.65 -35.86
N ALA A 19 32.28 -20.55 -36.60
CA ALA A 19 32.91 -19.29 -36.17
C ALA A 19 32.10 -18.55 -35.10
N ARG A 20 30.75 -18.58 -35.16
CA ARG A 20 29.90 -18.01 -34.09
C ARG A 20 29.95 -18.83 -32.81
N ARG A 21 30.04 -20.16 -32.88
CA ARG A 21 30.25 -21.01 -31.70
C ARG A 21 31.66 -20.86 -31.11
N ARG A 22 32.72 -20.75 -31.94
CA ARG A 22 34.08 -20.50 -31.44
C ARG A 22 34.31 -19.08 -30.90
N ALA A 23 33.52 -18.09 -31.33
CA ALA A 23 33.48 -16.78 -30.68
C ALA A 23 32.72 -16.79 -29.33
N CYS A 24 31.86 -17.79 -29.10
CA CYS A 24 31.16 -17.98 -27.85
C CYS A 24 32.02 -18.71 -26.79
N ASP A 25 33.05 -19.45 -27.21
CA ASP A 25 33.91 -20.25 -26.33
C ASP A 25 35.32 -19.65 -26.09
N ALA A 26 35.56 -18.39 -26.46
CA ALA A 26 36.88 -17.74 -26.25
C ALA A 26 36.83 -16.24 -25.93
N ALA A 27 35.71 -15.73 -25.41
CA ALA A 27 35.72 -14.53 -24.61
C ALA A 27 35.67 -14.97 -23.15
N ALA A 28 36.79 -14.86 -22.44
CA ALA A 28 36.75 -14.86 -20.98
C ALA A 28 35.63 -13.89 -20.59
N MET A 29 34.61 -14.38 -19.89
CA MET A 29 33.59 -13.54 -19.29
C MET A 29 34.32 -12.53 -18.40
N ASP A 30 34.54 -11.32 -18.92
CA ASP A 30 35.14 -10.28 -18.13
C ASP A 30 34.08 -9.82 -17.14
N ALA A 31 34.14 -10.42 -15.96
CA ALA A 31 33.27 -10.15 -14.82
C ALA A 31 33.35 -8.69 -14.34
N THR A 32 34.15 -7.84 -14.99
CA THR A 32 34.23 -6.40 -14.76
C THR A 32 33.86 -5.54 -15.98
N ALA A 33 33.69 -6.12 -17.17
CA ALA A 33 33.37 -5.37 -18.38
C ALA A 33 32.00 -4.69 -18.31
N GLU A 34 31.94 -3.46 -18.81
CA GLU A 34 30.70 -2.68 -18.94
C GLU A 34 29.81 -3.25 -20.06
N VAL A 35 28.49 -3.11 -19.90
CA VAL A 35 27.54 -3.45 -20.96
C VAL A 35 27.57 -2.37 -22.06
N PRO A 36 27.65 -2.74 -23.35
CA PRO A 36 27.51 -1.80 -24.45
C PRO A 36 26.19 -1.01 -24.36
N ALA A 37 26.22 0.29 -24.69
CA ALA A 37 25.09 1.19 -24.50
C ALA A 37 23.80 0.70 -25.19
N GLU A 38 23.90 0.15 -26.40
CA GLU A 38 22.74 -0.38 -27.14
C GLU A 38 22.11 -1.59 -26.46
N LEU A 39 22.94 -2.51 -25.92
CA LEU A 39 22.49 -3.66 -25.16
C LEU A 39 21.88 -3.24 -23.82
N GLY A 40 22.48 -2.25 -23.15
CA GLY A 40 21.93 -1.65 -21.94
C GLY A 40 20.55 -1.02 -22.18
N ALA A 41 20.39 -0.29 -23.28
CA ALA A 41 19.11 0.31 -23.67
C ALA A 41 18.06 -0.75 -24.03
N LEU A 42 18.46 -1.85 -24.69
CA LEU A 42 17.59 -2.98 -24.97
C LEU A 42 17.09 -3.64 -23.68
N ALA A 43 18.00 -3.97 -22.76
CA ALA A 43 17.65 -4.56 -21.48
C ALA A 43 16.74 -3.64 -20.64
N ALA A 44 16.99 -2.33 -20.64
CA ALA A 44 16.12 -1.36 -19.96
C ALA A 44 14.69 -1.36 -20.53
N ARG A 45 14.53 -1.46 -21.87
CA ARG A 45 13.21 -1.58 -22.50
C ARG A 45 12.51 -2.90 -22.13
N SER A 46 13.23 -4.02 -22.12
CA SER A 46 12.69 -5.30 -21.66
C SER A 46 12.19 -5.21 -20.21
N LEU A 47 12.98 -4.61 -19.31
CA LEU A 47 12.58 -4.41 -17.92
C LEU A 47 11.35 -3.49 -17.77
N ALA A 48 11.27 -2.42 -18.57
CA ALA A 48 10.11 -1.52 -18.59
C ALA A 48 8.83 -2.23 -19.08
N ALA A 49 8.96 -3.28 -19.88
CA ALA A 49 7.85 -4.14 -20.30
C ALA A 49 7.57 -5.30 -19.32
N GLY A 50 8.39 -5.48 -18.28
CA GLY A 50 8.28 -6.57 -17.31
C GLY A 50 8.95 -7.89 -17.76
N ASP A 51 9.78 -7.87 -18.80
CA ASP A 51 10.52 -9.04 -19.28
C ASP A 51 11.92 -9.13 -18.65
N ALA A 52 11.95 -9.62 -17.41
CA ALA A 52 13.18 -9.79 -16.64
C ALA A 52 14.13 -10.83 -17.27
N LEU A 53 13.60 -11.87 -17.91
CA LEU A 53 14.42 -12.95 -18.47
C LEU A 53 15.17 -12.48 -19.71
N ASP A 54 14.52 -11.74 -20.60
CA ASP A 54 15.20 -11.19 -21.78
C ASP A 54 16.24 -10.14 -21.38
N ALA A 55 15.97 -9.32 -20.36
CA ALA A 55 16.97 -8.42 -19.81
C ALA A 55 18.21 -9.19 -19.31
N LEU A 56 18.02 -10.29 -18.55
CA LEU A 56 19.12 -11.11 -18.04
C LEU A 56 19.92 -11.82 -19.13
N LYS A 57 19.28 -12.26 -20.22
CA LYS A 57 19.99 -12.82 -21.39
C LYS A 57 20.96 -11.80 -21.98
N VAL A 58 20.55 -10.53 -22.04
CA VAL A 58 21.36 -9.45 -22.61
C VAL A 58 22.49 -9.02 -21.66
N VAL A 59 22.22 -8.85 -20.37
CA VAL A 59 23.21 -8.31 -19.41
C VAL A 59 24.02 -9.38 -18.66
N GLY A 60 23.64 -10.66 -18.77
CA GLY A 60 24.28 -11.78 -18.08
C GLY A 60 25.80 -11.84 -18.24
N PRO A 61 26.35 -11.64 -19.46
CA PRO A 61 27.80 -11.72 -19.69
C PRO A 61 28.65 -10.63 -19.03
N PHE A 62 28.06 -9.51 -18.61
CA PHE A 62 28.78 -8.30 -18.20
C PHE A 62 28.80 -8.13 -16.67
N GLY A 63 29.79 -7.42 -16.14
CA GLY A 63 29.93 -7.22 -14.69
C GLY A 63 30.18 -5.78 -14.23
N GLY A 64 30.22 -4.83 -15.17
CA GLY A 64 30.26 -3.40 -14.87
C GLY A 64 29.00 -2.89 -14.17
N PRO A 65 29.06 -1.67 -13.59
CA PRO A 65 27.99 -1.11 -12.78
C PRO A 65 26.61 -1.02 -13.46
N HIS A 66 26.49 -0.71 -14.77
CA HIS A 66 25.16 -0.69 -15.40
C HIS A 66 24.60 -2.10 -15.58
N ALA A 67 25.45 -3.08 -15.92
CA ALA A 67 25.04 -4.48 -16.00
C ALA A 67 24.55 -4.99 -14.63
N LEU A 68 25.25 -4.65 -13.55
CA LEU A 68 24.84 -4.97 -12.18
C LEU A 68 23.52 -4.32 -11.80
N ALA A 69 23.31 -3.05 -12.16
CA ALA A 69 22.06 -2.35 -11.89
C ALA A 69 20.86 -3.01 -12.62
N LEU A 70 21.00 -3.25 -13.93
CA LEU A 70 19.95 -3.89 -14.74
C LEU A 70 19.67 -5.32 -14.27
N ARG A 71 20.71 -6.09 -13.92
CA ARG A 71 20.57 -7.42 -13.33
C ARG A 71 19.83 -7.38 -12.00
N GLY A 72 20.15 -6.42 -11.15
CA GLY A 72 19.47 -6.25 -9.86
C GLY A 72 17.98 -5.96 -10.02
N ILE A 73 17.60 -5.10 -10.97
CA ILE A 73 16.19 -4.82 -11.28
C ILE A 73 15.48 -6.09 -11.80
N ALA A 74 16.12 -6.84 -12.71
CA ALA A 74 15.57 -8.09 -13.23
C ALA A 74 15.33 -9.12 -12.10
N LEU A 75 16.31 -9.30 -11.22
CA LEU A 75 16.21 -10.19 -10.05
C LEU A 75 15.08 -9.75 -9.11
N ALA A 76 14.91 -8.44 -8.91
CA ALA A 76 13.81 -7.90 -8.10
C ALA A 76 12.44 -8.21 -8.71
N GLN A 77 12.28 -8.09 -10.03
CA GLN A 77 11.03 -8.45 -10.74
C GLN A 77 10.69 -9.95 -10.61
N MET A 78 11.69 -10.80 -10.42
CA MET A 78 11.52 -12.24 -10.16
C MET A 78 11.39 -12.60 -8.67
N GLY A 79 11.49 -11.62 -7.75
CA GLY A 79 11.41 -11.84 -6.31
C GLY A 79 12.70 -12.32 -5.64
N ALA A 80 13.83 -12.36 -6.37
CA ALA A 80 15.16 -12.69 -5.84
C ALA A 80 15.79 -11.47 -5.14
N TYR A 81 15.14 -11.01 -4.06
CA TYR A 81 15.48 -9.75 -3.41
C TYR A 81 16.88 -9.68 -2.77
N PRO A 82 17.39 -10.74 -2.11
CA PRO A 82 18.76 -10.72 -1.57
C PRO A 82 19.82 -10.48 -2.66
N GLU A 83 19.70 -11.19 -3.77
CA GLU A 83 20.59 -11.08 -4.92
C GLU A 83 20.45 -9.72 -5.61
N ALA A 84 19.21 -9.23 -5.75
CA ALA A 84 18.92 -7.90 -6.27
C ALA A 84 19.57 -6.79 -5.44
N LYS A 85 19.39 -6.80 -4.11
CA LYS A 85 19.99 -5.83 -3.18
C LYS A 85 21.52 -5.89 -3.25
N ALA A 86 22.11 -7.09 -3.34
CA ALA A 86 23.56 -7.24 -3.47
C ALA A 86 24.10 -6.64 -4.78
N ALA A 87 23.44 -6.91 -5.92
CA ALA A 87 23.84 -6.39 -7.22
C ALA A 87 23.70 -4.85 -7.29
N LEU A 88 22.56 -4.31 -6.86
CA LEU A 88 22.31 -2.87 -6.82
C LEU A 88 23.25 -2.15 -5.85
N GLY A 89 23.48 -2.70 -4.65
CA GLY A 89 24.41 -2.11 -3.69
C GLY A 89 25.84 -2.01 -4.22
N ARG A 90 26.30 -3.01 -5.00
CA ARG A 90 27.59 -2.94 -5.72
C ARG A 90 27.57 -1.87 -6.81
N ALA A 91 26.50 -1.81 -7.61
CA ALA A 91 26.35 -0.79 -8.65
C ALA A 91 26.38 0.64 -8.07
N THR A 92 25.62 0.89 -6.99
CA THR A 92 25.57 2.20 -6.32
C THR A 92 26.96 2.65 -5.85
N ARG A 93 27.75 1.75 -5.22
CA ARG A 93 29.12 2.05 -4.79
C ARG A 93 30.05 2.35 -5.97
N ALA A 94 29.95 1.58 -7.05
CA ALA A 94 30.76 1.80 -8.24
C ALA A 94 30.40 3.11 -8.96
N PHE A 95 29.11 3.46 -9.06
CA PHE A 95 28.68 4.75 -9.61
C PHE A 95 29.16 5.93 -8.76
N ALA A 96 29.11 5.80 -7.43
CA ALA A 96 29.64 6.82 -6.52
C ALA A 96 31.14 7.04 -6.73
N ALA A 97 31.93 5.96 -6.82
CA ALA A 97 33.36 6.03 -7.09
C ALA A 97 33.69 6.67 -8.45
N ALA A 98 32.81 6.50 -9.44
CA ALA A 98 32.94 7.08 -10.77
C ALA A 98 32.36 8.50 -10.92
N GLY A 99 31.79 9.09 -9.86
CA GLY A 99 31.11 10.40 -9.94
C GLY A 99 29.83 10.39 -10.80
N ALA A 100 29.26 9.21 -11.09
CA ALA A 100 28.09 9.04 -11.94
C ALA A 100 26.78 9.23 -11.17
N GLU A 101 26.53 10.45 -10.68
CA GLU A 101 25.44 10.76 -9.74
C GLU A 101 24.05 10.38 -10.26
N ARG A 102 23.76 10.58 -11.55
CA ARG A 102 22.47 10.16 -12.14
C ARG A 102 22.26 8.65 -12.06
N ALA A 103 23.28 7.87 -12.40
CA ALA A 103 23.20 6.42 -12.41
C ALA A 103 23.14 5.86 -10.97
N ARG A 104 23.89 6.47 -10.04
CA ARG A 104 23.81 6.20 -8.61
C ARG A 104 22.39 6.42 -8.08
N ALA A 105 21.77 7.55 -8.40
CA ALA A 105 20.43 7.89 -7.93
C ALA A 105 19.36 6.91 -8.45
N ARG A 106 19.46 6.46 -9.72
CA ARG A 106 18.61 5.39 -10.27
C ARG A 106 18.76 4.07 -9.51
N ALA A 107 19.99 3.66 -9.21
CA ALA A 107 20.27 2.43 -8.47
C ALA A 107 19.74 2.51 -7.02
N SER A 108 19.86 3.68 -6.37
CA SER A 108 19.27 3.93 -5.06
C SER A 108 17.73 3.90 -5.08
N ALA A 109 17.10 4.49 -6.10
CA ALA A 109 15.65 4.41 -6.28
C ALA A 109 15.17 2.95 -6.38
N ALA A 110 15.86 2.11 -7.17
CA ALA A 110 15.54 0.69 -7.28
C ALA A 110 15.70 -0.07 -5.96
N LEU A 111 16.71 0.26 -5.13
CA LEU A 111 16.84 -0.32 -3.78
C LEU A 111 15.65 0.06 -2.88
N ALA A 112 15.22 1.32 -2.95
CA ALA A 112 14.09 1.80 -2.16
C ALA A 112 12.74 1.21 -2.64
N GLU A 113 12.58 0.96 -3.94
CA GLU A 113 11.44 0.20 -4.47
C GLU A 113 11.45 -1.27 -3.99
N ILE A 114 12.61 -1.91 -3.90
CA ILE A 114 12.72 -3.25 -3.31
C ILE A 114 12.30 -3.23 -1.84
N ALA A 115 12.73 -2.22 -1.07
CA ALA A 115 12.30 -2.04 0.31
C ALA A 115 10.77 -1.89 0.41
N LEU A 116 10.16 -1.10 -0.49
CA LEU A 116 8.71 -0.93 -0.58
C LEU A 116 7.99 -2.26 -0.88
N ALA A 117 8.53 -3.05 -1.81
CA ALA A 117 8.01 -4.35 -2.18
C ALA A 117 8.08 -5.35 -1.02
N GLN A 118 9.12 -5.27 -0.18
CA GLN A 118 9.28 -6.08 1.02
C GLN A 118 8.54 -5.55 2.26
N ARG A 119 7.81 -4.44 2.13
CA ARG A 119 7.09 -3.76 3.21
C ARG A 119 8.02 -3.21 4.31
N GLU A 120 9.23 -2.83 3.94
CA GLU A 120 10.16 -2.03 4.76
C GLU A 120 9.79 -0.54 4.60
N ILE A 121 8.56 -0.16 4.98
CA ILE A 121 7.90 1.08 4.51
C ILE A 121 8.64 2.37 4.90
N GLY A 122 9.09 2.49 6.16
CA GLY A 122 9.80 3.68 6.62
C GLY A 122 11.11 3.93 5.86
N GLU A 123 11.93 2.89 5.69
CA GLU A 123 13.18 2.94 4.90
C GLU A 123 12.88 3.25 3.42
N ALA A 124 11.86 2.58 2.86
CA ALA A 124 11.45 2.79 1.48
C ALA A 124 11.02 4.24 1.22
N TRP A 125 10.17 4.80 2.09
CA TRP A 125 9.69 6.17 1.93
C TRP A 125 10.84 7.17 1.92
N GLN A 126 11.75 7.07 2.91
CA GLN A 126 12.90 7.97 3.00
C GLN A 126 13.81 7.82 1.78
N GLY A 127 14.17 6.59 1.40
CA GLY A 127 15.04 6.34 0.25
C GLY A 127 14.43 6.81 -1.08
N LEU A 128 13.11 6.70 -1.26
CA LEU A 128 12.40 7.16 -2.46
C LEU A 128 12.35 8.69 -2.55
N VAL A 129 12.14 9.39 -1.42
CA VAL A 129 12.21 10.86 -1.37
C VAL A 129 13.62 11.34 -1.73
N GLU A 130 14.65 10.80 -1.06
CA GLU A 130 16.05 11.18 -1.29
C GLU A 130 16.50 10.88 -2.74
N ALA A 131 16.13 9.72 -3.27
CA ALA A 131 16.45 9.37 -4.65
C ALA A 131 15.72 10.25 -5.66
N GLY A 132 14.44 10.57 -5.42
CA GLY A 132 13.66 11.49 -6.25
C GLY A 132 14.30 12.86 -6.37
N ASP A 133 14.72 13.45 -5.25
CA ASP A 133 15.39 14.76 -5.23
C ASP A 133 16.78 14.72 -5.88
N ALA A 134 17.51 13.61 -5.75
CA ALA A 134 18.78 13.42 -6.45
C ALA A 134 18.60 13.30 -7.97
N LEU A 135 17.57 12.57 -8.41
CA LEU A 135 17.24 12.39 -9.83
C LEU A 135 16.81 13.71 -10.47
N GLU A 136 15.98 14.50 -9.79
CA GLU A 136 15.56 15.82 -10.27
C GLU A 136 16.76 16.77 -10.42
N ARG A 137 17.63 16.86 -9.41
CA ARG A 137 18.88 17.66 -9.49
C ARG A 137 19.80 17.20 -10.62
N ALA A 138 19.77 15.90 -10.95
CA ALA A 138 20.53 15.34 -12.07
C ALA A 138 19.83 15.47 -13.44
N GLY A 139 18.67 16.14 -13.50
CA GLY A 139 17.87 16.36 -14.72
C GLY A 139 17.10 15.14 -15.21
N ASP A 140 16.96 14.10 -14.38
CA ASP A 140 16.26 12.85 -14.72
C ASP A 140 14.81 12.85 -14.22
N LEU A 141 14.00 13.72 -14.81
CA LEU A 141 12.64 14.01 -14.35
C LEU A 141 11.71 12.80 -14.40
N THR A 142 11.90 11.91 -15.39
CA THR A 142 11.07 10.70 -15.51
C THR A 142 11.28 9.78 -14.30
N ASN A 143 12.53 9.47 -13.95
CA ASN A 143 12.79 8.60 -12.80
C ASN A 143 12.50 9.32 -11.47
N ALA A 144 12.66 10.65 -11.41
CA ALA A 144 12.25 11.43 -10.25
C ALA A 144 10.74 11.30 -9.99
N ALA A 145 9.91 11.41 -11.04
CA ALA A 145 8.47 11.19 -10.94
C ALA A 145 8.13 9.78 -10.45
N TRP A 146 8.81 8.75 -10.97
CA TRP A 146 8.63 7.36 -10.51
C TRP A 146 8.98 7.18 -9.03
N ALA A 147 10.12 7.70 -8.58
CA ALA A 147 10.51 7.65 -7.19
C ALA A 147 9.47 8.34 -6.28
N ARG A 148 8.94 9.49 -6.72
CA ARG A 148 7.88 10.23 -6.00
C ARG A 148 6.55 9.48 -5.94
N LEU A 149 6.16 8.80 -7.02
CA LEU A 149 4.98 7.91 -7.01
C LEU A 149 5.18 6.74 -6.04
N GLY A 150 6.40 6.18 -5.98
CA GLY A 150 6.77 5.19 -4.98
C GLY A 150 6.66 5.73 -3.55
N ALA A 151 7.17 6.93 -3.30
CA ALA A 151 7.08 7.59 -2.00
C ALA A 151 5.62 7.87 -1.60
N ALA A 152 4.78 8.31 -2.54
CA ALA A 152 3.35 8.49 -2.31
C ALA A 152 2.70 7.17 -1.89
N ARG A 153 3.00 6.07 -2.59
CA ARG A 153 2.52 4.73 -2.24
C ARG A 153 2.99 4.27 -0.86
N ALA A 154 4.27 4.49 -0.53
CA ALA A 154 4.81 4.17 0.80
C ALA A 154 4.05 4.93 1.91
N ALA A 155 3.79 6.22 1.71
CA ALA A 155 3.02 7.02 2.64
C ALA A 155 1.55 6.53 2.79
N LEU A 156 0.90 6.15 1.69
CA LEU A 156 -0.45 5.57 1.71
C LEU A 156 -0.52 4.26 2.51
N LEU A 157 0.53 3.43 2.43
CA LEU A 157 0.62 2.19 3.19
C LEU A 157 0.79 2.39 4.71
N GLU A 158 1.10 3.60 5.15
CA GLU A 158 1.16 3.99 6.57
C GLU A 158 0.03 4.95 6.96
N GLY A 159 -0.95 5.19 6.08
CA GLY A 159 -2.05 6.12 6.34
C GLY A 159 -1.63 7.60 6.35
N ARG A 160 -0.41 7.93 5.91
CA ARG A 160 0.14 9.28 5.81
C ARG A 160 -0.37 9.99 4.55
N VAL A 161 -1.67 10.30 4.53
CA VAL A 161 -2.37 10.80 3.33
C VAL A 161 -1.84 12.17 2.86
N ALA A 162 -1.50 13.06 3.79
CA ALA A 162 -0.97 14.39 3.45
C ALA A 162 0.41 14.30 2.77
N GLU A 163 1.28 13.41 3.25
CA GLU A 163 2.57 13.11 2.64
C GLU A 163 2.38 12.52 1.24
N ALA A 164 1.37 11.64 1.06
CA ALA A 164 1.05 11.07 -0.23
C ALA A 164 0.53 12.12 -1.23
N GLU A 165 -0.33 13.04 -0.81
CA GLU A 165 -0.78 14.16 -1.63
C GLU A 165 0.38 15.05 -2.08
N ARG A 166 1.30 15.39 -1.17
CA ARG A 166 2.50 16.19 -1.49
C ARG A 166 3.41 15.47 -2.50
N ALA A 167 3.68 14.18 -2.29
CA ALA A 167 4.52 13.39 -3.19
C ALA A 167 3.87 13.21 -4.57
N LEU A 168 2.55 13.01 -4.63
CA LEU A 168 1.80 12.95 -5.89
C LEU A 168 1.85 14.29 -6.64
N ALA A 169 1.63 15.42 -5.95
CA ALA A 169 1.73 16.75 -6.56
C ALA A 169 3.13 17.03 -7.12
N ALA A 170 4.19 16.60 -6.40
CA ALA A 170 5.56 16.72 -6.88
C ALA A 170 5.85 15.83 -8.11
N ALA A 171 5.26 14.63 -8.17
CA ALA A 171 5.33 13.78 -9.36
C ALA A 171 4.60 14.44 -10.54
N GLU A 172 3.40 14.98 -10.32
CA GLU A 172 2.62 15.70 -11.34
C GLU A 172 3.35 16.91 -11.90
N GLY A 173 4.06 17.66 -11.06
CA GLY A 173 4.87 18.81 -11.49
C GLY A 173 6.12 18.45 -12.31
N THR A 174 6.55 17.18 -12.28
CA THR A 174 7.73 16.72 -13.04
C THR A 174 7.40 15.92 -14.29
N VAL A 175 6.17 15.43 -14.40
CA VAL A 175 5.71 14.70 -15.59
C VAL A 175 5.45 15.69 -16.73
N THR A 176 6.20 15.53 -17.81
CA THR A 176 6.08 16.30 -19.05
C THR A 176 5.06 15.68 -20.02
N SER A 177 4.67 16.40 -21.07
CA SER A 177 3.69 15.94 -22.06
C SER A 177 4.16 14.74 -22.89
N ASP A 178 5.47 14.57 -23.03
CA ASP A 178 6.15 13.45 -23.70
C ASP A 178 6.36 12.23 -22.80
N ALA A 179 5.91 12.30 -21.54
CA ALA A 179 6.06 11.17 -20.61
C ALA A 179 5.39 9.90 -21.16
N PRO A 180 6.02 8.72 -20.92
CA PRO A 180 5.46 7.44 -21.33
C PRO A 180 4.02 7.24 -20.81
N VAL A 181 3.19 6.60 -21.63
CA VAL A 181 1.77 6.39 -21.31
C VAL A 181 1.59 5.61 -20.00
N PHE A 182 2.48 4.65 -19.71
CA PHE A 182 2.44 3.89 -18.46
C PHE A 182 2.73 4.76 -17.21
N THR A 183 3.51 5.84 -17.34
CA THR A 183 3.72 6.83 -16.26
C THR A 183 2.42 7.58 -15.95
N ARG A 184 1.67 7.99 -16.99
CA ARG A 184 0.35 8.63 -16.82
C ARG A 184 -0.66 7.70 -16.16
N ALA A 185 -0.63 6.42 -16.52
CA ALA A 185 -1.46 5.40 -15.87
C ALA A 185 -1.13 5.23 -14.38
N ALA A 186 0.15 5.12 -14.03
CA ALA A 186 0.59 5.00 -12.63
C ALA A 186 0.21 6.22 -11.78
N LEU A 187 0.40 7.43 -12.32
CA LEU A 187 0.00 8.67 -11.67
C LEU A 187 -1.50 8.72 -11.41
N ALA A 188 -2.32 8.41 -12.43
CA ALA A 188 -3.77 8.38 -12.28
C ALA A 188 -4.23 7.34 -11.24
N LEU A 189 -3.54 6.20 -11.14
CA LEU A 189 -3.83 5.17 -10.14
C LEU A 189 -3.50 5.63 -8.71
N VAL A 190 -2.32 6.23 -8.50
CA VAL A 190 -1.96 6.80 -7.18
C VAL A 190 -2.92 7.91 -6.79
N ARG A 191 -3.31 8.77 -7.74
CA ARG A 191 -4.35 9.80 -7.53
C ARG A 191 -5.67 9.19 -7.10
N ALA A 192 -6.08 8.09 -7.73
CA ALA A 192 -7.30 7.39 -7.36
C ALA A 192 -7.21 6.88 -5.91
N GLU A 193 -6.09 6.29 -5.52
CA GLU A 193 -5.88 5.79 -4.15
C GLU A 193 -5.91 6.94 -3.11
N VAL A 194 -5.22 8.05 -3.38
CA VAL A 194 -5.28 9.26 -2.54
C VAL A 194 -6.72 9.73 -2.35
N HIS A 195 -7.48 9.87 -3.44
CA HIS A 195 -8.89 10.26 -3.36
C HIS A 195 -9.73 9.26 -2.56
N ALA A 196 -9.47 7.96 -2.68
CA ALA A 196 -10.16 6.96 -1.89
C ALA A 196 -9.87 7.12 -0.39
N ARG A 197 -8.62 7.39 0.03
CA ARG A 197 -8.25 7.63 1.43
C ARG A 197 -8.94 8.85 2.03
N LEU A 198 -9.19 9.85 1.19
CA LEU A 198 -9.90 11.08 1.54
C LEU A 198 -11.43 10.96 1.49
N VAL A 199 -11.97 9.76 1.23
CA VAL A 199 -13.41 9.52 1.05
C VAL A 199 -14.00 10.35 -0.10
N ARG A 200 -13.20 10.67 -1.11
CA ARG A 200 -13.64 11.34 -2.35
C ARG A 200 -14.02 10.29 -3.40
N ALA A 201 -15.08 9.53 -3.14
CA ALA A 201 -15.44 8.34 -3.91
C ALA A 201 -15.56 8.63 -5.41
N SER A 202 -16.31 9.67 -5.75
CA SER A 202 -16.55 10.08 -7.13
C SER A 202 -15.26 10.44 -7.87
N SER A 203 -14.35 11.15 -7.19
CA SER A 203 -13.03 11.52 -7.75
C SER A 203 -12.11 10.32 -7.87
N ALA A 204 -12.12 9.40 -6.90
CA ALA A 204 -11.36 8.17 -6.94
C ALA A 204 -11.78 7.28 -8.12
N ARG A 205 -13.10 7.12 -8.35
CA ARG A 205 -13.62 6.35 -9.49
C ARG A 205 -13.17 6.91 -10.83
N ARG A 206 -13.26 8.23 -11.01
CA ARG A 206 -12.83 8.89 -12.25
C ARG A 206 -11.33 8.70 -12.51
N ALA A 207 -10.50 8.93 -11.48
CA ALA A 207 -9.06 8.74 -11.60
C ALA A 207 -8.68 7.27 -11.90
N ALA A 208 -9.37 6.31 -11.28
CA ALA A 208 -9.16 4.89 -11.55
C ALA A 208 -9.57 4.49 -12.98
N ALA A 209 -10.69 5.01 -13.49
CA ALA A 209 -11.12 4.78 -14.86
C ALA A 209 -10.09 5.33 -15.86
N GLN A 210 -9.55 6.52 -15.58
CA GLN A 210 -8.47 7.11 -16.37
C GLN A 210 -7.18 6.28 -16.33
N ALA A 211 -6.82 5.77 -15.15
CA ALA A 211 -5.68 4.87 -14.99
C ALA A 211 -5.83 3.60 -15.82
N ALA A 212 -7.01 2.97 -15.78
CA ALA A 212 -7.30 1.77 -16.56
C ALA A 212 -7.25 2.02 -18.08
N ALA A 213 -7.75 3.17 -18.54
CA ALA A 213 -7.65 3.56 -19.95
C ALA A 213 -6.20 3.72 -20.40
N TRP A 214 -5.37 4.44 -19.63
CA TRP A 214 -3.96 4.62 -19.95
C TRP A 214 -3.15 3.32 -19.85
N ALA A 215 -3.44 2.46 -18.87
CA ALA A 215 -2.74 1.19 -18.70
C ALA A 215 -2.99 0.24 -19.89
N ARG A 216 -4.23 0.21 -20.42
CA ARG A 216 -4.55 -0.53 -21.65
C ARG A 216 -3.84 0.06 -22.85
N ALA A 217 -3.84 1.39 -22.99
CA ALA A 217 -3.15 2.08 -24.09
C ALA A 217 -1.62 1.88 -24.06
N SER A 218 -1.02 1.71 -22.88
CA SER A 218 0.41 1.41 -22.76
C SER A 218 0.74 -0.07 -23.00
N GLY A 219 -0.26 -0.95 -23.12
CA GLY A 219 -0.06 -2.39 -23.30
C GLY A 219 0.60 -3.08 -22.10
N HIS A 220 0.59 -2.47 -20.90
CA HIS A 220 1.28 -3.01 -19.72
C HIS A 220 0.30 -3.90 -18.92
N PRO A 221 0.46 -5.25 -18.91
CA PRO A 221 -0.54 -6.15 -18.36
C PRO A 221 -0.72 -5.99 -16.85
N LEU A 222 0.39 -5.88 -16.10
CA LEU A 222 0.33 -5.74 -14.63
C LEU A 222 -0.38 -4.46 -14.20
N LEU A 223 -0.08 -3.33 -14.84
CA LEU A 223 -0.71 -2.05 -14.53
C LEU A 223 -2.19 -2.04 -14.91
N THR A 224 -2.56 -2.72 -16.00
CA THR A 224 -3.98 -2.91 -16.38
C THR A 224 -4.71 -3.72 -15.33
N ALA A 225 -4.15 -4.86 -14.92
CA ALA A 225 -4.72 -5.70 -13.88
C ALA A 225 -4.86 -4.93 -12.55
N GLU A 226 -3.87 -4.13 -12.18
CA GLU A 226 -3.88 -3.28 -10.99
C GLU A 226 -5.00 -2.24 -11.01
N ALA A 227 -5.14 -1.49 -12.12
CA ALA A 227 -6.16 -0.46 -12.25
C ALA A 227 -7.57 -1.03 -12.28
N GLU A 228 -7.77 -2.16 -12.96
CA GLU A 228 -9.05 -2.87 -12.96
C GLU A 228 -9.38 -3.48 -11.59
N ARG A 229 -8.36 -3.95 -10.86
CA ARG A 229 -8.52 -4.42 -9.50
C ARG A 229 -9.00 -3.29 -8.59
N PHE A 230 -8.39 -2.11 -8.69
CA PHE A 230 -8.81 -0.93 -7.95
C PHE A 230 -10.26 -0.52 -8.27
N LEU A 231 -10.66 -0.54 -9.55
CA LEU A 231 -12.04 -0.26 -9.95
C LEU A 231 -13.04 -1.24 -9.36
N ARG A 232 -12.74 -2.55 -9.39
CA ARG A 232 -13.62 -3.56 -8.76
C ARG A 232 -13.74 -3.33 -7.25
N ALA A 233 -12.62 -3.10 -6.57
CA ALA A 233 -12.61 -2.81 -5.13
C ALA A 233 -13.49 -1.60 -4.77
N HIS A 234 -13.61 -0.63 -5.68
CA HIS A 234 -14.34 0.62 -5.43
C HIS A 234 -15.84 0.42 -5.32
N ASP A 235 -16.35 -0.62 -5.97
CA ASP A 235 -17.76 -0.97 -5.99
C ASP A 235 -18.15 -2.00 -4.91
N GLU A 236 -17.17 -2.52 -4.16
CA GLU A 236 -17.41 -3.42 -3.05
C GLU A 236 -17.75 -2.66 -1.76
N PRO A 237 -18.41 -3.30 -0.78
CA PRO A 237 -18.53 -2.75 0.56
C PRO A 237 -17.17 -2.57 1.23
N VAL A 238 -17.08 -1.55 2.07
CA VAL A 238 -15.81 -1.12 2.68
C VAL A 238 -15.95 -0.79 4.17
N ALA A 239 -17.17 -0.57 4.62
CA ALA A 239 -17.54 -0.37 6.01
C ALA A 239 -18.94 -0.91 6.26
N ARG A 240 -19.41 -0.79 7.50
CA ARG A 240 -20.80 -1.06 7.88
C ARG A 240 -21.40 0.19 8.48
N LEU A 241 -22.65 0.44 8.16
CA LEU A 241 -23.46 1.48 8.75
C LEU A 241 -24.32 0.85 9.84
N VAL A 242 -24.15 1.31 11.07
CA VAL A 242 -24.90 0.80 12.21
C VAL A 242 -25.80 1.89 12.77
N GLN A 243 -27.10 1.63 12.76
CA GLN A 243 -28.12 2.58 13.17
C GLN A 243 -29.39 1.85 13.61
N GLY A 244 -29.93 2.17 14.80
CA GLY A 244 -31.24 1.68 15.23
C GLY A 244 -31.38 0.14 15.20
N GLY A 245 -30.30 -0.58 15.49
CA GLY A 245 -30.25 -2.05 15.42
C GLY A 245 -30.03 -2.63 14.02
N ARG A 246 -29.99 -1.81 12.96
CA ARG A 246 -29.57 -2.23 11.62
C ARG A 246 -28.05 -2.17 11.50
N ASP A 247 -27.51 -3.06 10.68
CA ASP A 247 -26.08 -3.23 10.43
C ASP A 247 -25.89 -3.58 8.95
N GLU A 248 -25.67 -2.56 8.13
CA GLU A 248 -25.72 -2.68 6.66
C GLU A 248 -24.34 -2.44 6.05
N PRO A 249 -23.85 -3.30 5.14
CA PRO A 249 -22.61 -3.06 4.43
C PRO A 249 -22.77 -1.85 3.50
N VAL A 250 -21.79 -0.93 3.52
CA VAL A 250 -21.80 0.30 2.72
C VAL A 250 -20.54 0.44 1.89
N ARG A 251 -20.67 1.06 0.71
CA ARG A 251 -19.60 1.35 -0.25
C ARG A 251 -18.98 2.71 0.04
N LEU A 252 -17.86 3.01 -0.63
CA LEU A 252 -17.18 4.29 -0.47
C LEU A 252 -18.05 5.50 -0.84
N ALA A 253 -18.89 5.37 -1.87
CA ALA A 253 -19.81 6.42 -2.29
C ALA A 253 -20.89 6.73 -1.24
N ASP A 254 -21.39 5.70 -0.54
CA ASP A 254 -22.36 5.87 0.54
C ASP A 254 -21.73 6.64 1.71
N ILE A 255 -20.44 6.38 2.01
CA ILE A 255 -19.70 7.10 3.05
C ILE A 255 -19.43 8.55 2.62
N GLU A 256 -19.06 8.80 1.36
CA GLU A 256 -18.90 10.16 0.82
C GLU A 256 -20.19 10.97 1.02
N ALA A 257 -21.34 10.39 0.63
CA ALA A 257 -22.65 11.02 0.80
C ALA A 257 -23.03 11.21 2.28
N LEU A 258 -22.72 10.24 3.14
CA LEU A 258 -22.98 10.31 4.58
C LEU A 258 -22.18 11.43 5.26
N VAL A 259 -20.89 11.57 4.92
CA VAL A 259 -20.01 12.60 5.48
C VAL A 259 -20.39 13.99 4.95
N ALA A 260 -20.82 14.09 3.69
CA ALA A 260 -21.26 15.35 3.09
C ALA A 260 -22.70 15.76 3.46
N ALA A 261 -23.43 14.93 4.20
CA ALA A 261 -24.81 15.22 4.56
C ALA A 261 -24.90 16.52 5.39
N PRO A 262 -25.94 17.35 5.17
CA PRO A 262 -26.14 18.57 5.94
C PRO A 262 -26.37 18.29 7.44
N ALA A 263 -26.24 19.33 8.27
CA ALA A 263 -26.40 19.25 9.71
C ALA A 263 -27.74 18.59 10.12
N GLY A 264 -27.71 17.82 11.21
CA GLY A 264 -28.86 17.02 11.67
C GLY A 264 -28.60 15.51 11.67
N ARG A 265 -27.45 15.08 11.14
CA ARG A 265 -26.96 13.70 11.22
C ARG A 265 -25.54 13.69 11.78
N VAL A 266 -25.37 13.04 12.92
CA VAL A 266 -24.08 12.84 13.57
C VAL A 266 -23.51 11.48 13.19
N VAL A 267 -22.32 11.48 12.62
CA VAL A 267 -21.59 10.27 12.22
C VAL A 267 -20.48 10.00 13.22
N VAL A 268 -20.57 8.87 13.91
CA VAL A 268 -19.50 8.34 14.74
C VAL A 268 -18.65 7.42 13.87
N ASP A 269 -17.54 7.98 13.36
CA ASP A 269 -16.58 7.30 12.50
C ASP A 269 -15.65 6.43 13.37
N ALA A 270 -15.93 5.13 13.47
CA ALA A 270 -15.10 4.17 14.19
C ALA A 270 -13.84 3.74 13.44
N LEU A 271 -13.75 4.11 12.17
CA LEU A 271 -12.57 3.90 11.36
C LEU A 271 -11.49 4.91 11.78
N ARG A 272 -11.83 6.20 11.80
CA ARG A 272 -10.91 7.29 12.20
C ARG A 272 -10.99 7.69 13.67
N ARG A 273 -11.95 7.13 14.40
CA ARG A 273 -12.31 7.49 15.78
C ARG A 273 -12.67 8.98 15.94
N ARG A 274 -13.56 9.45 15.07
CA ARG A 274 -13.99 10.86 15.01
C ARG A 274 -15.50 10.98 15.09
N VAL A 275 -15.95 12.17 15.47
CA VAL A 275 -17.37 12.57 15.38
C VAL A 275 -17.49 13.62 14.30
N LEU A 276 -18.38 13.39 13.34
CA LEU A 276 -18.67 14.30 12.24
C LEU A 276 -20.11 14.79 12.34
N ASP A 277 -20.34 16.06 12.03
CA ASP A 277 -21.67 16.67 11.92
C ASP A 277 -21.63 17.75 10.85
N GLY A 278 -22.46 17.63 9.81
CA GLY A 278 -22.44 18.53 8.66
C GLY A 278 -21.09 18.54 7.90
N GLY A 279 -20.36 17.42 7.91
CA GLY A 279 -19.03 17.31 7.32
C GLY A 279 -17.88 17.88 8.16
N GLU A 280 -18.16 18.51 9.30
CA GLU A 280 -17.14 19.05 10.20
C GLU A 280 -16.75 18.05 11.30
N VAL A 281 -15.46 18.00 11.64
CA VAL A 281 -14.98 17.20 12.78
C VAL A 281 -15.35 17.93 14.08
N ARG A 282 -16.32 17.38 14.82
CA ARG A 282 -16.76 17.92 16.12
C ARG A 282 -15.91 17.42 17.29
N ALA A 283 -15.36 16.22 17.18
CA ALA A 283 -14.42 15.66 18.15
C ALA A 283 -13.44 14.67 17.48
N ASP A 284 -12.16 14.74 17.84
CA ASP A 284 -11.13 13.82 17.39
C ASP A 284 -10.59 12.99 18.57
N LEU A 285 -10.92 11.69 18.55
CA LEU A 285 -10.53 10.72 19.58
C LEU A 285 -9.55 9.67 19.04
N ALA A 286 -8.89 9.94 17.92
CA ALA A 286 -7.94 9.03 17.26
C ALA A 286 -6.90 8.46 18.24
N ARG A 287 -6.31 9.34 19.06
CA ARG A 287 -5.29 9.00 20.07
C ARG A 287 -5.86 8.62 21.45
N ARG A 288 -7.19 8.53 21.57
CA ARG A 288 -7.92 8.28 22.83
C ARG A 288 -8.84 7.06 22.70
N PRO A 289 -8.30 5.85 22.46
CA PRO A 289 -9.09 4.66 22.13
C PRO A 289 -10.13 4.28 23.18
N VAL A 290 -9.84 4.50 24.47
CA VAL A 290 -10.79 4.23 25.56
C VAL A 290 -11.97 5.18 25.52
N LEU A 291 -11.73 6.48 25.28
CA LEU A 291 -12.81 7.47 25.18
C LEU A 291 -13.67 7.21 23.94
N PHE A 292 -13.03 6.86 22.82
CA PHE A 292 -13.76 6.50 21.62
C PHE A 292 -14.62 5.23 21.82
N ALA A 293 -14.10 4.20 22.48
CA ALA A 293 -14.87 2.99 22.76
C ALA A 293 -16.11 3.26 23.64
N LEU A 294 -16.02 4.19 24.60
CA LEU A 294 -17.18 4.67 25.36
C LEU A 294 -18.20 5.37 24.46
N LEU A 295 -17.74 6.28 23.61
CA LEU A 295 -18.60 7.02 22.69
C LEU A 295 -19.28 6.09 21.68
N GLU A 296 -18.56 5.15 21.08
CA GLU A 296 -19.10 4.19 20.14
C GLU A 296 -20.21 3.36 20.78
N ALA A 297 -20.00 2.87 22.01
CA ALA A 297 -21.01 2.11 22.73
C ALA A 297 -22.27 2.97 23.02
N LEU A 298 -22.10 4.22 23.43
CA LEU A 298 -23.21 5.16 23.63
C LEU A 298 -23.96 5.46 22.31
N ALA A 299 -23.23 5.63 21.21
CA ALA A 299 -23.79 5.93 19.90
C ALA A 299 -24.61 4.76 19.34
N ARG A 300 -24.14 3.53 19.53
CA ARG A 300 -24.87 2.32 19.14
C ARG A 300 -26.16 2.12 19.93
N ALA A 301 -26.19 2.57 21.20
CA ALA A 301 -27.37 2.49 22.04
C ALA A 301 -28.33 3.67 21.84
N HIS A 302 -27.90 4.75 21.19
CA HIS A 302 -28.71 5.96 21.02
C HIS A 302 -30.07 5.64 20.33
N PRO A 303 -31.20 6.19 20.81
CA PRO A 303 -31.34 7.20 21.88
C PRO A 303 -31.45 6.62 23.30
N ALA A 304 -31.33 5.30 23.47
CA ALA A 304 -31.41 4.64 24.76
C ALA A 304 -30.15 4.87 25.62
N ALA A 305 -30.25 4.54 26.90
CA ALA A 305 -29.10 4.56 27.82
C ALA A 305 -28.36 3.21 27.78
N SER A 306 -27.04 3.24 27.94
CA SER A 306 -26.19 2.07 28.12
C SER A 306 -25.91 1.85 29.61
N ALA A 307 -25.97 0.60 30.08
CA ALA A 307 -25.61 0.30 31.46
C ALA A 307 -24.11 0.56 31.71
N SER A 308 -23.76 0.98 32.92
CA SER A 308 -22.37 1.26 33.30
C SER A 308 -21.47 0.05 33.11
N ASP A 309 -21.95 -1.14 33.47
CA ASP A 309 -21.16 -2.37 33.34
C ASP A 309 -20.97 -2.75 31.86
N ASP A 310 -21.92 -2.44 30.96
CA ASP A 310 -21.76 -2.64 29.52
C ASP A 310 -20.69 -1.71 28.93
N LEU A 311 -20.73 -0.43 29.31
CA LEU A 311 -19.73 0.56 28.90
C LEU A 311 -18.34 0.20 29.41
N ALA A 312 -18.23 -0.26 30.66
CA ALA A 312 -16.96 -0.69 31.23
C ALA A 312 -16.38 -1.91 30.49
N ARG A 313 -17.22 -2.90 30.12
CA ARG A 313 -16.79 -4.05 29.32
C ARG A 313 -16.30 -3.62 27.94
N ALA A 314 -17.05 -2.75 27.26
CA ALA A 314 -16.69 -2.25 25.94
C ALA A 314 -15.37 -1.45 25.95
N ALA A 315 -15.22 -0.50 26.89
CA ALA A 315 -14.08 0.41 26.91
C ALA A 315 -12.79 -0.19 27.49
N PHE A 316 -12.91 -1.14 28.42
CA PHE A 316 -11.75 -1.73 29.10
C PHE A 316 -11.41 -3.15 28.64
N GLY A 317 -12.25 -3.78 27.82
CA GLY A 317 -12.03 -5.14 27.31
C GLY A 317 -12.05 -6.21 28.42
N VAL A 318 -12.75 -5.96 29.52
CA VAL A 318 -12.84 -6.87 30.67
C VAL A 318 -14.07 -7.76 30.56
N ARG A 319 -13.98 -9.02 31.03
CA ARG A 319 -15.13 -9.95 31.06
C ARG A 319 -16.06 -9.68 32.23
N ALA A 320 -15.49 -9.37 33.41
CA ALA A 320 -16.23 -9.07 34.63
C ALA A 320 -15.88 -7.67 35.14
N VAL A 321 -16.90 -6.90 35.54
CA VAL A 321 -16.76 -5.54 36.04
C VAL A 321 -16.71 -5.56 37.56
N ASN A 322 -15.75 -4.84 38.15
CA ASN A 322 -15.60 -4.69 39.59
C ASN A 322 -15.66 -3.20 39.97
N GLU A 323 -15.59 -2.90 41.27
CA GLU A 323 -15.72 -1.50 41.72
C GLU A 323 -14.58 -0.59 41.24
N SER A 324 -13.38 -1.15 41.02
CA SER A 324 -12.27 -0.39 40.43
C SER A 324 -12.59 0.02 38.98
N HIS A 325 -13.15 -0.89 38.19
CA HIS A 325 -13.61 -0.60 36.83
C HIS A 325 -14.71 0.46 36.82
N ARG A 326 -15.67 0.42 37.76
CA ARG A 326 -16.71 1.47 37.87
C ARG A 326 -16.15 2.83 38.25
N ARG A 327 -15.19 2.88 39.18
CA ARG A 327 -14.46 4.13 39.50
C ARG A 327 -13.73 4.69 38.27
N ARG A 328 -13.02 3.83 37.54
CA ARG A 328 -12.33 4.23 36.30
C ARG A 328 -13.31 4.71 35.24
N LEU A 329 -14.44 4.05 35.05
CA LEU A 329 -15.48 4.47 34.12
C LEU A 329 -15.96 5.89 34.39
N ARG A 330 -16.22 6.24 35.66
CA ARG A 330 -16.63 7.61 36.04
C ARG A 330 -15.59 8.65 35.62
N VAL A 331 -14.30 8.35 35.77
CA VAL A 331 -13.20 9.24 35.36
C VAL A 331 -13.14 9.38 33.84
N GLU A 332 -13.18 8.27 33.10
CA GLU A 332 -13.10 8.30 31.64
C GLU A 332 -14.34 8.94 31.00
N VAL A 333 -15.54 8.78 31.58
CA VAL A 333 -16.74 9.52 31.17
C VAL A 333 -16.57 11.02 31.39
N GLY A 334 -15.96 11.43 32.51
CA GLY A 334 -15.63 12.84 32.76
C GLY A 334 -14.70 13.41 31.68
N ARG A 335 -13.68 12.65 31.28
CA ARG A 335 -12.77 13.02 30.18
C ARG A 335 -13.47 13.05 28.83
N LEU A 336 -14.34 12.07 28.55
CA LEU A 336 -15.13 12.05 27.32
C LEU A 336 -16.00 13.30 27.19
N ARG A 337 -16.65 13.74 28.27
CA ARG A 337 -17.43 14.99 28.28
C ARG A 337 -16.59 16.21 27.91
N ALA A 338 -15.37 16.29 28.45
CA ALA A 338 -14.46 17.39 28.15
C ALA A 338 -14.05 17.42 26.66
N GLU A 339 -13.82 16.24 26.05
CA GLU A 339 -13.45 16.13 24.64
C GLU A 339 -14.63 16.31 23.67
N LEU A 340 -15.85 15.93 24.06
CA LEU A 340 -17.03 16.10 23.21
C LEU A 340 -17.44 17.57 23.07
N GLY A 341 -17.25 18.39 24.10
CA GLY A 341 -17.60 19.81 24.06
C GLY A 341 -19.05 20.04 23.58
N GLY A 342 -19.20 20.69 22.42
CA GLY A 342 -20.51 20.96 21.79
C GLY A 342 -21.13 19.78 21.02
N ALA A 343 -20.44 18.64 20.90
CA ALA A 343 -20.90 17.45 20.14
C ALA A 343 -21.97 16.61 20.89
N GLY A 344 -22.64 17.18 21.88
CA GLY A 344 -23.64 16.51 22.72
C GLY A 344 -23.17 16.24 24.15
N VAL A 345 -24.12 15.86 25.01
CA VAL A 345 -23.93 15.75 26.46
C VAL A 345 -24.09 14.31 26.91
N VAL A 346 -23.10 13.77 27.61
CA VAL A 346 -23.22 12.44 28.24
C VAL A 346 -23.83 12.59 29.63
N ARG A 347 -25.08 12.16 29.85
CA ARG A 347 -25.76 12.19 31.16
C ARG A 347 -25.64 10.87 31.90
N ALA A 348 -25.55 10.95 33.23
CA ALA A 348 -25.65 9.79 34.11
C ALA A 348 -27.11 9.62 34.54
N LEU A 349 -27.61 8.39 34.47
CA LEU A 349 -28.98 7.99 34.81
C LEU A 349 -28.90 6.81 35.78
N GLY A 350 -28.61 7.10 37.05
CA GLY A 350 -28.35 6.06 38.04
C GLY A 350 -27.13 5.22 37.68
N ASN A 351 -27.34 3.94 37.35
CA ASN A 351 -26.30 3.00 36.92
C ASN A 351 -26.12 2.93 35.39
N ALA A 352 -26.68 3.87 34.63
CA ALA A 352 -26.55 3.94 33.18
C ALA A 352 -26.04 5.31 32.73
N TYR A 353 -25.59 5.38 31.48
CA TYR A 353 -25.24 6.64 30.82
C TYR A 353 -25.96 6.76 29.48
N ARG A 354 -26.34 7.98 29.11
CA ARG A 354 -26.95 8.29 27.82
C ARG A 354 -26.17 9.42 27.17
N TRP A 355 -25.95 9.32 25.87
CA TRP A 355 -25.49 10.44 25.07
C TRP A 355 -26.70 11.17 24.51
N GLU A 356 -26.83 12.45 24.84
CA GLU A 356 -27.95 13.29 24.45
C GLU A 356 -27.50 14.33 23.42
N LEU A 357 -28.28 14.42 22.35
CA LEU A 357 -28.13 15.35 21.24
C LEU A 357 -29.41 16.18 21.08
N GLY A 358 -29.38 17.19 20.22
CA GLY A 358 -30.56 17.99 19.90
C GLY A 358 -31.72 17.13 19.38
N ALA A 359 -32.96 17.63 19.54
CA ALA A 359 -34.14 16.91 19.08
C ALA A 359 -34.08 16.64 17.57
N GLY A 360 -34.41 15.40 17.17
CA GLY A 360 -34.41 14.99 15.76
C GLY A 360 -33.04 14.66 15.17
N VAL A 361 -31.95 14.75 15.95
CA VAL A 361 -30.61 14.37 15.47
C VAL A 361 -30.51 12.86 15.28
N GLU A 362 -30.16 12.46 14.07
CA GLU A 362 -29.90 11.07 13.71
C GLU A 362 -28.46 10.70 14.07
N VAL A 363 -28.26 9.58 14.77
CA VAL A 363 -26.93 9.07 15.12
C VAL A 363 -26.64 7.82 14.30
N VAL A 364 -25.51 7.84 13.61
CA VAL A 364 -25.07 6.74 12.76
C VAL A 364 -23.64 6.37 13.10
N VAL A 365 -23.36 5.08 13.26
CA VAL A 365 -22.01 4.58 13.54
C VAL A 365 -21.44 3.95 12.27
N LEU A 366 -20.34 4.51 11.77
CA LEU A 366 -19.58 3.94 10.67
C LEU A 366 -18.53 2.98 11.25
N ALA A 367 -18.73 1.68 11.05
CA ALA A 367 -17.93 0.62 11.65
C ALA A 367 -17.05 -0.12 10.62
N PRO A 368 -15.92 -0.71 11.03
CA PRO A 368 -15.19 -1.65 10.19
C PRO A 368 -16.09 -2.80 9.71
N LEU A 369 -15.87 -3.25 8.46
CA LEU A 369 -16.47 -4.49 7.93
C LEU A 369 -16.18 -5.67 8.85
N ASP A 370 -14.88 -5.85 9.12
CA ASP A 370 -14.37 -6.87 10.01
C ASP A 370 -13.84 -6.19 11.29
N PRO A 371 -14.52 -6.33 12.43
CA PRO A 371 -14.05 -5.71 13.67
C PRO A 371 -12.81 -6.42 14.24
N GLY A 372 -12.06 -5.70 15.07
CA GLY A 372 -10.94 -6.23 15.85
C GLY A 372 -9.61 -6.34 15.10
N ASP A 373 -8.57 -6.77 15.82
CA ASP A 373 -7.19 -6.81 15.29
C ASP A 373 -7.05 -7.79 14.11
N ALA A 374 -7.73 -8.93 14.14
CA ALA A 374 -7.73 -9.89 13.04
C ALA A 374 -8.35 -9.31 11.76
N GLY A 375 -9.43 -8.53 11.89
CA GLY A 375 -10.06 -7.81 10.78
C GLY A 375 -9.12 -6.76 10.19
N ALA A 376 -8.49 -5.96 11.04
CA ALA A 376 -7.49 -4.97 10.63
C ALA A 376 -6.27 -5.58 9.92
N ILE A 377 -5.84 -6.78 10.34
CA ILE A 377 -4.76 -7.51 9.66
C ILE A 377 -5.23 -8.06 8.31
N ARG A 378 -6.41 -8.71 8.22
CA ARG A 378 -6.94 -9.21 6.93
C ARG A 378 -7.08 -8.09 5.91
N ALA A 379 -7.54 -6.95 6.39
CA ALA A 379 -7.63 -5.72 5.64
C ALA A 379 -6.28 -5.24 5.09
N LEU A 380 -5.24 -5.22 5.93
CA LEU A 380 -3.89 -4.85 5.53
C LEU A 380 -3.31 -5.82 4.48
N LEU A 381 -3.57 -7.12 4.65
CA LEU A 381 -3.08 -8.18 3.76
C LEU A 381 -3.88 -8.34 2.46
N SER A 382 -4.90 -7.51 2.25
CA SER A 382 -5.83 -7.66 1.14
C SER A 382 -5.22 -7.42 -0.24
N ASP A 383 -4.06 -6.77 -0.29
CA ASP A 383 -3.29 -6.60 -1.52
C ASP A 383 -2.52 -7.83 -1.97
N GLY A 384 -2.59 -8.90 -1.17
CA GLY A 384 -1.84 -10.14 -1.43
C GLY A 384 -0.34 -9.99 -1.24
N ALA A 385 0.15 -8.81 -0.83
CA ALA A 385 1.55 -8.62 -0.55
C ALA A 385 1.92 -9.33 0.76
N ALA A 386 3.18 -9.75 0.80
CA ALA A 386 3.77 -10.40 1.94
C ALA A 386 4.25 -9.34 2.96
N TRP A 387 3.75 -9.40 4.19
CA TRP A 387 4.11 -8.48 5.27
C TRP A 387 4.86 -9.20 6.40
N SER A 388 5.79 -8.51 7.04
CA SER A 388 6.37 -8.97 8.31
C SER A 388 5.45 -8.56 9.48
N ALA A 389 5.54 -9.27 10.61
CA ALA A 389 4.78 -8.91 11.80
C ALA A 389 5.14 -7.51 12.34
N SER A 390 6.40 -7.08 12.18
CA SER A 390 6.84 -5.73 12.58
C SER A 390 6.23 -4.66 11.68
N ALA A 391 6.20 -4.87 10.36
CA ALA A 391 5.58 -3.95 9.42
C ALA A 391 4.07 -3.82 9.67
N ILE A 392 3.38 -4.93 9.99
CA ILE A 392 1.97 -4.91 10.39
C ILE A 392 1.77 -4.11 11.69
N GLY A 393 2.67 -4.27 12.68
CA GLY A 393 2.61 -3.52 13.93
C GLY A 393 2.76 -2.01 13.72
N ALA A 394 3.75 -1.62 12.91
CA ALA A 394 3.95 -0.22 12.52
C ALA A 394 2.71 0.33 11.79
N ALA A 395 2.22 -0.39 10.77
CA ALA A 395 1.07 -0.03 9.96
C ALA A 395 -0.28 -0.18 10.67
N LEU A 396 -0.35 -0.63 11.92
CA LEU A 396 -1.59 -0.61 12.71
C LEU A 396 -1.45 0.20 14.01
N GLY A 397 -0.27 0.75 14.30
CA GLY A 397 0.04 1.35 15.60
C GLY A 397 -0.12 0.37 16.76
N LYS A 398 0.19 -0.92 16.54
CA LYS A 398 0.00 -2.01 17.51
C LYS A 398 1.34 -2.58 17.97
N SER A 399 1.37 -3.05 19.22
CA SER A 399 2.54 -3.76 19.73
C SER A 399 2.76 -5.07 18.98
N ALA A 400 4.03 -5.49 18.88
CA ALA A 400 4.41 -6.75 18.24
C ALA A 400 3.66 -7.95 18.85
N ARG A 401 3.46 -7.97 20.18
CA ARG A 401 2.73 -9.05 20.88
C ARG A 401 1.27 -9.15 20.45
N THR A 402 0.58 -8.01 20.30
CA THR A 402 -0.82 -7.98 19.86
C THR A 402 -0.96 -8.53 18.45
N VAL A 403 -0.08 -8.07 17.55
CA VAL A 403 -0.06 -8.52 16.15
C VAL A 403 0.26 -10.01 16.04
N GLN A 404 1.29 -10.50 16.75
CA GLN A 404 1.67 -11.91 16.73
C GLN A 404 0.56 -12.83 17.22
N ARG A 405 -0.18 -12.43 18.27
CA ARG A 405 -1.32 -13.20 18.77
C ARG A 405 -2.42 -13.31 17.71
N ALA A 406 -2.80 -12.19 17.09
CA ALA A 406 -3.81 -12.19 16.04
C ALA A 406 -3.36 -12.97 14.78
N LEU A 407 -2.07 -12.88 14.41
CA LEU A 407 -1.50 -13.67 13.32
C LEU A 407 -1.48 -15.17 13.62
N ALA A 408 -1.25 -15.57 14.87
CA ALA A 408 -1.32 -16.98 15.27
C ALA A 408 -2.74 -17.53 15.10
N GLU A 409 -3.75 -16.78 15.54
CA GLU A 409 -5.17 -17.13 15.35
C GLU A 409 -5.53 -17.23 13.86
N LEU A 410 -5.13 -16.24 13.05
CA LEU A 410 -5.36 -16.25 11.60
C LEU A 410 -4.65 -17.41 10.90
N SER A 411 -3.45 -17.78 11.35
CA SER A 411 -2.68 -18.90 10.77
C SER A 411 -3.36 -20.24 11.09
N LEU A 412 -3.83 -20.42 12.33
CA LEU A 412 -4.60 -21.61 12.72
C LEU A 412 -5.89 -21.75 11.92
N ALA A 413 -6.57 -20.63 11.68
CA ALA A 413 -7.78 -20.57 10.85
C ALA A 413 -7.51 -20.68 9.33
N ARG A 414 -6.25 -20.83 8.90
CA ARG A 414 -5.82 -20.80 7.49
C ARG A 414 -6.29 -19.54 6.73
N ALA A 415 -6.47 -18.44 7.45
CA ALA A 415 -6.88 -17.15 6.90
C ALA A 415 -5.69 -16.31 6.40
N VAL A 416 -4.45 -16.77 6.64
CA VAL A 416 -3.20 -16.21 6.11
C VAL A 416 -2.25 -17.32 5.66
N GLU A 417 -1.52 -17.08 4.58
CA GLU A 417 -0.37 -17.89 4.16
C GLU A 417 0.89 -17.40 4.87
N VAL A 418 1.75 -18.33 5.27
CA VAL A 418 3.01 -18.04 5.96
C VAL A 418 4.17 -18.56 5.14
N THR A 419 5.14 -17.70 4.85
CA THR A 419 6.36 -18.06 4.13
C THR A 419 7.59 -17.63 4.94
N GLY A 420 8.72 -18.31 4.74
CA GLY A 420 9.97 -18.02 5.45
C GLY A 420 9.96 -18.39 6.94
N SER A 421 11.01 -17.97 7.67
CA SER A 421 11.22 -18.31 9.08
C SER A 421 11.93 -17.19 9.84
N GLY A 422 11.67 -17.05 11.14
CA GLY A 422 12.33 -16.03 11.96
C GLY A 422 12.13 -14.61 11.40
N PRO A 423 13.19 -13.80 11.20
CA PRO A 423 13.10 -12.46 10.62
C PRO A 423 12.61 -12.42 9.16
N SER A 424 12.81 -13.50 8.40
CA SER A 424 12.32 -13.61 7.01
C SER A 424 10.87 -14.09 6.93
N ARG A 425 10.21 -14.35 8.08
CA ARG A 425 8.82 -14.77 8.11
C ARG A 425 7.92 -13.69 7.54
N ARG A 426 7.03 -14.08 6.63
CA ARG A 426 6.05 -13.20 5.99
C ARG A 426 4.66 -13.81 6.04
N TYR A 427 3.66 -12.94 6.04
CA TYR A 427 2.24 -13.25 6.06
C TYR A 427 1.57 -12.59 4.87
N ALA A 428 0.74 -13.33 4.15
CA ALA A 428 -0.05 -12.83 3.03
C ALA A 428 -1.46 -13.41 3.10
N ARG A 429 -2.43 -12.81 2.39
CA ARG A 429 -3.71 -13.48 2.18
C ARG A 429 -3.53 -14.70 1.29
N PRO A 430 -4.25 -15.82 1.53
CA PRO A 430 -4.17 -16.96 0.66
C PRO A 430 -4.53 -16.61 -0.78
N ARG A 431 -3.78 -17.14 -1.75
CA ARG A 431 -3.96 -16.79 -3.18
C ARG A 431 -5.38 -17.11 -3.69
N ALA A 432 -6.00 -18.14 -3.11
CA ALA A 432 -7.39 -18.54 -3.37
C ALA A 432 -8.45 -17.63 -2.71
N ALA A 433 -8.06 -16.80 -1.74
CA ALA A 433 -8.92 -15.89 -0.98
C ALA A 433 -8.64 -14.41 -1.30
N LEU A 434 -8.00 -14.13 -2.44
CA LEU A 434 -7.80 -12.78 -2.97
C LEU A 434 -9.15 -12.18 -3.41
N SER A 435 -9.96 -11.79 -2.42
CA SER A 435 -11.05 -10.85 -2.59
C SER A 435 -10.50 -9.43 -2.39
N ILE A 436 -10.76 -8.62 -3.41
CA ILE A 436 -10.12 -7.35 -3.72
C ILE A 436 -10.74 -6.15 -2.95
N ALA A 437 -11.87 -6.37 -2.28
CA ALA A 437 -12.67 -5.33 -1.61
C ALA A 437 -11.90 -4.52 -0.55
N SER A 438 -10.98 -5.14 0.19
CA SER A 438 -10.41 -4.54 1.40
C SER A 438 -9.24 -3.58 1.16
N GLN A 439 -8.78 -3.40 -0.09
CA GLN A 439 -7.55 -2.65 -0.39
C GLN A 439 -7.69 -1.12 -0.35
N MET A 440 -8.87 -0.58 -0.64
CA MET A 440 -8.94 0.86 -0.93
C MET A 440 -8.94 1.75 0.30
N LEU A 441 -9.21 1.18 1.47
CA LEU A 441 -9.73 1.98 2.57
C LEU A 441 -9.00 1.73 3.88
N LEU A 442 -8.56 0.51 4.16
CA LEU A 442 -8.18 0.17 5.54
C LEU A 442 -6.89 0.81 6.07
N LEU A 443 -5.87 1.06 5.25
CA LEU A 443 -4.70 1.84 5.72
C LEU A 443 -4.98 3.34 6.01
N GLY A 444 -6.05 3.95 5.49
CA GLY A 444 -6.42 5.34 5.80
C GLY A 444 -7.60 5.46 6.78
N LEU A 445 -8.17 4.31 7.15
CA LEU A 445 -9.37 4.17 7.97
C LEU A 445 -9.14 3.27 9.19
N ALA A 446 -7.95 2.70 9.38
CA ALA A 446 -7.58 2.01 10.63
C ALA A 446 -6.40 2.69 11.33
N LEU A 447 -5.74 3.62 10.64
CA LEU A 447 -4.60 4.36 11.14
C LEU A 447 -4.99 5.80 11.47
N PRO A 448 -4.65 6.28 12.67
CA PRO A 448 -4.70 7.71 12.96
C PRO A 448 -3.67 8.41 12.07
N GLY A 449 -4.13 9.30 11.18
CA GLY A 449 -3.26 10.33 10.61
C GLY A 449 -2.69 11.24 11.70
#